data_AF-A0A920HU87-F1
#
_entry.id   AF-A0A920HU87-F1
#
_cell.length_a   1.000
_cell.length_b   1.000
_cell.length_c   1.000
_cell.angle_alpha   90.00
_cell.angle_beta   90.00
_cell.angle_gamma   90.00
#
_symmetry.space_group_name_H-M   'P 1'
#
loop_
_entity.id
_entity.type
_entity.pdbx_description
1 polymer ?
#
loop_
_entity_poly.entity_id
_entity_poly.type
_entity_poly.pdbx_seq_one_letter_code
_entity_poly.pdbx_strand_id
1 'polypeptide(L)'
;MIAVVVILLDVQIHLATNFNINACFDDGSCIYPLYGCMDSLALNYDSLANYDNGTCCYISGVPILWHLILITWHVMMIVHVFLLF
;
A
#
# COMPACT_ATOMS: atom_id res chain seq x y z
N MET A 1 -4.49 22.51 9.44
CA MET A 1 -4.58 21.09 9.05
C MET A 1 -3.27 20.74 8.37
N ILE A 2 -2.59 19.73 8.92
CA ILE A 2 -1.25 19.20 8.60
C ILE A 2 -0.11 19.80 9.45
N ALA A 3 0.87 18.91 9.74
CA ALA A 3 1.94 18.95 10.73
C ALA A 3 3.33 19.41 10.23
N VAL A 4 3.90 20.30 11.05
CA VAL A 4 5.23 20.93 11.24
C VAL A 4 6.21 21.27 10.10
N VAL A 5 6.66 22.53 10.20
CA VAL A 5 8.01 23.10 10.02
C VAL A 5 8.58 23.53 11.39
N VAL A 6 9.91 23.40 11.56
CA VAL A 6 10.84 24.14 12.46
C VAL A 6 11.56 23.32 13.56
N ILE A 7 12.90 23.21 13.37
CA ILE A 7 14.00 23.42 14.33
C ILE A 7 13.79 22.87 15.77
N LEU A 8 14.70 21.97 16.15
CA LEU A 8 14.99 21.46 17.51
C LEU A 8 14.26 20.14 17.89
N LEU A 9 14.95 19.03 17.58
CA LEU A 9 15.13 17.85 18.46
C LEU A 9 14.37 16.53 18.25
N ASP A 10 13.56 16.31 17.20
CA ASP A 10 13.06 14.94 16.92
C ASP A 10 13.13 14.55 15.44
N VAL A 11 13.97 13.55 15.13
CA VAL A 11 14.45 13.17 13.79
C VAL A 11 13.45 12.30 13.00
N GLN A 12 12.14 12.35 13.22
CA GLN A 12 11.22 11.37 12.58
C GLN A 12 10.19 11.95 11.59
N ILE A 13 9.97 13.27 11.55
CA ILE A 13 8.79 13.85 10.89
C ILE A 13 8.94 13.98 9.35
N HIS A 14 10.15 14.06 8.80
CA HIS A 14 10.37 14.14 7.34
C HIS A 14 9.93 12.88 6.58
N LEU A 15 9.82 11.75 7.29
CA LEU A 15 9.41 10.49 6.67
C LEU A 15 7.89 10.35 6.57
N ALA A 16 7.10 11.26 7.15
CA ALA A 16 5.64 11.20 7.06
C ALA A 16 5.15 11.50 5.63
N THR A 17 4.15 10.73 5.18
CA THR A 17 3.55 10.82 3.84
C THR A 17 2.69 12.07 3.63
N ASN A 18 2.26 12.71 4.72
CA ASN A 18 1.43 13.92 4.74
C ASN A 18 2.22 15.14 5.24
N PHE A 19 3.43 15.37 4.75
CA PHE A 19 4.22 16.55 5.11
C PHE A 19 3.58 17.87 4.60
N ASN A 20 3.53 18.92 5.43
CA ASN A 20 3.15 20.28 5.01
C ASN A 20 4.16 21.33 5.48
N ILE A 21 4.80 21.97 4.51
CA ILE A 21 5.79 23.03 4.74
C ILE A 21 5.24 24.28 5.47
N ASN A 22 3.92 24.51 5.42
CA ASN A 22 3.27 25.67 6.05
C ASN A 22 2.73 25.38 7.45
N ALA A 23 2.91 24.17 7.94
CA ALA A 23 2.48 23.80 9.28
C ALA A 23 3.45 24.35 10.33
N CYS A 24 2.94 24.81 11.47
CA CYS A 24 3.79 25.40 12.53
C CYS A 24 3.85 24.56 13.81
N PHE A 25 3.01 23.52 13.93
CA PHE A 25 2.87 22.68 15.12
C PHE A 25 2.53 21.24 14.73
N ASP A 26 2.87 20.29 15.59
CA ASP A 26 2.48 18.88 15.44
C ASP A 26 1.17 18.68 16.20
N ASP A 27 0.16 18.22 15.49
CA ASP A 27 -1.15 17.88 16.05
C ASP A 27 -1.33 16.35 16.24
N GLY A 28 -0.26 15.58 16.05
CA GLY A 28 -0.28 14.12 16.11
C GLY A 28 -0.92 13.44 14.90
N SER A 29 -1.21 14.18 13.82
CA SER A 29 -1.83 13.64 12.60
C SER A 29 -0.84 13.09 11.57
N CYS A 30 0.46 12.98 11.90
CA CYS A 30 1.48 12.45 10.99
C CYS A 30 1.19 10.99 10.59
N ILE A 31 1.16 10.73 9.28
CA ILE A 31 0.97 9.39 8.70
C ILE A 31 2.33 8.87 8.24
N TYR A 32 2.87 7.89 8.96
CA TYR A 32 4.14 7.27 8.61
C TYR A 32 3.99 6.17 7.56
N PRO A 33 5.00 6.02 6.67
CA PRO A 33 5.01 4.97 5.66
C PRO A 33 5.17 3.60 6.32
N LEU A 34 4.16 2.75 6.12
CA LEU A 34 4.22 1.31 6.30
C LEU A 34 4.59 0.73 4.94
N TYR A 35 5.87 0.36 4.82
CA TYR A 35 6.44 -0.17 3.59
C TYR A 35 5.98 -1.60 3.34
N GLY A 36 5.45 -1.85 2.15
CA GLY A 36 5.08 -3.19 1.68
C GLY A 36 4.50 -3.12 0.26
N CYS A 37 4.19 -4.26 -0.34
CA CYS A 37 3.58 -4.25 -1.67
C CYS A 37 2.09 -3.88 -1.56
N MET A 38 1.69 -2.78 -2.20
CA MET A 38 0.30 -2.32 -2.23
C MET A 38 -0.53 -2.94 -3.36
N ASP A 39 0.11 -3.66 -4.28
CA ASP A 39 -0.57 -4.32 -5.39
C ASP A 39 -1.17 -5.66 -4.94
N SER A 40 -2.50 -5.72 -4.89
CA SER A 40 -3.27 -6.92 -4.56
C SER A 40 -3.01 -8.12 -5.48
N LEU A 41 -2.40 -7.90 -6.63
CA LEU A 41 -2.04 -8.95 -7.59
C LEU A 41 -0.64 -9.53 -7.36
N ALA A 42 0.16 -8.91 -6.47
CA ALA A 42 1.47 -9.44 -6.11
C ALA A 42 1.36 -10.58 -5.09
N LEU A 43 2.31 -11.52 -5.16
CA LEU A 43 2.40 -12.65 -4.23
C LEU A 43 2.66 -12.24 -2.78
N ASN A 44 3.26 -11.06 -2.61
CA ASN A 44 3.62 -10.47 -1.32
C ASN A 44 2.80 -9.20 -1.05
N TYR A 45 1.57 -9.12 -1.56
CA TYR A 45 0.63 -8.07 -1.18
C TYR A 45 0.52 -7.95 0.34
N ASP A 46 0.65 -6.72 0.85
CA ASP A 46 0.48 -6.38 2.25
C ASP A 46 -0.67 -5.38 2.40
N SER A 47 -1.78 -5.83 2.98
CA SER A 47 -2.97 -4.99 3.21
C SER A 47 -2.77 -3.87 4.22
N LEU A 48 -1.71 -3.94 5.03
CA LEU A 48 -1.36 -2.91 6.00
C LEU A 48 -0.39 -1.88 5.42
N ALA A 49 0.20 -2.15 4.26
CA ALA A 49 1.09 -1.22 3.60
C ALA A 49 0.34 0.02 3.11
N ASN A 50 0.87 1.21 3.42
CA ASN A 50 0.37 2.49 2.94
C ASN A 50 1.38 3.21 2.02
N TYR A 51 2.55 2.60 1.82
CA TYR A 51 3.60 3.10 0.95
C TYR A 51 4.28 1.93 0.22
N ASP A 52 4.24 1.95 -1.11
CA ASP A 52 4.87 0.92 -1.92
C ASP A 52 6.40 0.98 -1.81
N ASN A 53 7.02 -0.15 -1.52
CA ASN A 53 8.47 -0.27 -1.41
C ASN A 53 9.12 -0.81 -2.71
N GLY A 54 8.34 -1.05 -3.76
CA GLY A 54 8.82 -1.54 -5.05
C GLY A 54 9.33 -2.99 -5.02
N THR A 55 9.01 -3.73 -3.95
CA THR A 55 9.40 -5.15 -3.80
C THR A 55 8.30 -6.12 -4.20
N CYS A 56 7.24 -5.65 -4.87
CA CYS A 56 6.15 -6.49 -5.36
C CYS A 56 6.68 -7.66 -6.21
N CYS A 57 6.43 -8.88 -5.74
CA CYS A 57 6.83 -10.11 -6.38
C CYS A 57 5.68 -10.63 -7.24
N TYR A 58 5.92 -10.65 -8.54
CA TYR A 58 5.00 -11.24 -9.51
C TYR A 58 5.56 -12.58 -9.99
N ILE A 59 4.67 -13.47 -10.45
CA ILE A 59 5.06 -14.69 -11.14
C ILE A 59 5.60 -14.29 -12.52
N SER A 60 6.87 -13.88 -12.56
CA SER A 60 7.63 -13.60 -13.77
C SER A 60 7.70 -14.87 -14.62
N GLY A 61 6.82 -14.99 -15.61
CA GLY A 61 6.86 -16.07 -16.59
C GLY A 61 5.55 -16.36 -17.32
N VAL A 62 4.40 -15.97 -16.78
CA VAL A 62 3.13 -16.12 -17.49
C VAL A 62 2.73 -14.79 -18.14
N PRO A 63 2.45 -14.75 -19.45
CA PRO A 63 1.97 -13.54 -20.12
C PRO A 63 0.81 -12.92 -19.34
N ILE A 64 0.72 -11.60 -19.32
CA ILE A 64 -0.40 -10.81 -18.74
C ILE A 64 -1.79 -11.32 -19.14
N LEU A 65 -1.90 -12.07 -20.24
CA LEU A 65 -3.09 -12.79 -20.69
C LEU A 65 -3.49 -13.96 -19.77
N TRP A 66 -2.53 -14.70 -19.20
CA TRP A 66 -2.78 -15.79 -18.24
C TRP A 66 -3.08 -15.31 -16.82
N HIS A 67 -2.60 -14.13 -16.42
CA HIS A 67 -2.95 -13.52 -15.13
C HIS A 67 -4.44 -13.13 -15.07
N LEU A 68 -4.98 -12.56 -16.16
CA LEU A 68 -6.42 -12.31 -16.28
C LEU A 68 -7.24 -13.60 -16.32
N ILE A 69 -6.72 -14.68 -16.90
CA ILE A 69 -7.38 -15.99 -16.91
C ILE A 69 -7.37 -16.63 -15.51
N LEU A 70 -6.28 -16.56 -14.75
CA LEU A 70 -6.25 -17.11 -13.39
C LEU A 70 -7.01 -16.24 -12.39
N ILE A 71 -6.97 -14.91 -12.49
CA ILE A 71 -7.77 -14.02 -11.65
C ILE A 71 -9.25 -14.19 -11.97
N THR A 72 -9.64 -14.27 -13.25
CA THR A 72 -11.04 -14.62 -13.57
C THR A 72 -11.38 -16.01 -13.07
N TRP A 73 -10.52 -17.03 -13.15
CA TRP A 73 -10.81 -18.37 -12.61
C TRP A 73 -10.80 -18.45 -11.07
N HIS A 74 -9.94 -17.72 -10.36
CA HIS A 74 -9.88 -17.71 -8.89
C HIS A 74 -11.04 -16.87 -8.32
N VAL A 75 -11.35 -15.73 -8.95
CA VAL A 75 -12.54 -14.92 -8.64
C VAL A 75 -13.81 -15.66 -9.10
N MET A 76 -13.80 -16.43 -10.19
CA MET A 76 -14.92 -17.29 -10.61
C MET A 76 -15.09 -18.49 -9.67
N MET A 77 -14.03 -19.04 -9.08
CA MET A 77 -14.14 -20.08 -8.05
C MET A 77 -14.65 -19.53 -6.72
N ILE A 78 -14.27 -18.30 -6.34
CA ILE A 78 -14.79 -17.65 -5.13
C ILE A 78 -16.25 -17.20 -5.31
N VAL A 79 -16.63 -16.69 -6.49
CA VAL A 79 -18.01 -16.23 -6.79
C VAL A 79 -18.97 -17.39 -7.12
N HIS A 80 -18.52 -18.48 -7.75
CA HIS A 80 -19.37 -19.67 -7.95
C HIS A 80 -19.53 -20.56 -6.71
N VAL A 81 -18.63 -20.46 -5.72
CA VAL A 81 -18.82 -21.12 -4.42
C VAL A 81 -19.86 -20.39 -3.56
N PHE A 82 -20.12 -19.10 -3.81
CA PHE A 82 -21.16 -18.31 -3.12
C PHE A 82 -22.56 -18.36 -3.77
N LEU A 83 -22.72 -18.98 -4.94
CA LEU A 83 -24.02 -19.19 -5.60
C LEU A 83 -24.47 -20.66 -5.60
N LEU A 84 -23.79 -21.51 -4.83
CA LEU A 84 -24.16 -22.91 -4.59
C LEU A 84 -24.40 -23.25 -3.10
N PHE A 85 -24.63 -22.23 -2.26
CA PHE A 85 -25.21 -22.38 -0.92
C PHE A 85 -26.33 -21.37 -0.71
#